data_AF-A0A1G0H737-F1
#
_entry.id   AF-A0A1G0H737-F1
#
_cell.length_a   1.000
_cell.length_b   1.000
_cell.length_c   1.000
_cell.angle_alpha   90.00
_cell.angle_beta   90.00
_cell.angle_gamma   90.00
#
_symmetry.space_group_name_H-M   'P 1'
#
loop_
_entity.id
_entity.type
_entity.pdbx_description
1 polymer ?
#
loop_
_entity_poly.entity_id
_entity_poly.type
_entity_poly.pdbx_seq_one_letter_code
_entity_poly.pdbx_strand_id
1 'polypeptide(L)'
;MKIRLLDKNTSIQFQVALQEFEAQFHYPLGENKSFSISHGEDYSAFYRSMGVPYCLIAEEQNKVIGTFCCALRQIHMRDTNQDKTIVYLGDLKVSKQKQRTTVYYRLAEVMFKMIHEKTDTAIAMVMDGTRKTPDQYTGKLGLPQFHKLNRHVILRINTDTNDIDFPVTSVDCDVGSGIYRSMCNENYLQFSTENIRSNINPIWIVSRDKNACGKLEDTEKVKRLFSDDGSELRSAHLSHFVFANIHAAYELLAAALHTSKLNGFPCLFLCLTEQEYNQLLPVINSFKYDMATATLYSNQDYLNSGLHFNTAEI
;
A
#
# COMPACT_ATOMS: atom_id res chain seq x y z
N MET A 1 16.58 0.27 -25.98
CA MET A 1 16.24 0.16 -24.54
C MET A 1 17.16 -0.78 -23.76
N LYS A 2 17.64 -0.31 -22.61
CA LYS A 2 18.34 -1.06 -21.55
C LYS A 2 17.41 -1.24 -20.35
N ILE A 3 17.46 -2.38 -19.66
CA ILE A 3 16.77 -2.57 -18.37
C ILE A 3 17.84 -2.71 -17.29
N ARG A 4 17.71 -1.96 -16.20
CA ARG A 4 18.59 -2.03 -15.03
C ARG A 4 17.79 -2.37 -13.80
N LEU A 5 18.37 -3.16 -12.91
CA LEU A 5 17.93 -3.22 -11.53
C LEU A 5 18.49 -1.99 -10.80
N LEU A 6 17.63 -1.24 -10.13
CA LEU A 6 18.01 -0.08 -9.36
C LEU A 6 18.81 -0.51 -8.13
N ASP A 7 19.96 0.13 -7.93
CA ASP A 7 20.71 0.03 -6.69
C ASP A 7 20.44 1.25 -5.78
N LYS A 8 20.84 1.15 -4.51
CA LYS A 8 20.66 2.23 -3.53
C LYS A 8 21.46 3.50 -3.87
N ASN A 9 22.49 3.39 -4.71
CA ASN A 9 23.45 4.46 -5.01
C ASN A 9 23.26 4.99 -6.42
N THR A 10 22.05 5.48 -6.67
CA THR A 10 21.66 6.06 -7.94
C THR A 10 22.26 7.47 -8.09
N SER A 11 22.72 7.82 -9.30
CA SER A 11 23.25 9.17 -9.55
C SER A 11 22.15 10.23 -9.52
N ILE A 12 22.49 11.46 -9.15
CA ILE A 12 21.55 12.60 -9.12
C ILE A 12 20.83 12.79 -10.46
N GLN A 13 21.56 12.67 -11.58
CA GLN A 13 20.96 12.77 -12.92
C GLN A 13 19.88 11.72 -13.16
N PHE A 14 20.06 10.51 -12.63
CA PHE A 14 19.09 9.43 -12.77
C PHE A 14 17.89 9.62 -11.84
N GLN A 15 18.10 10.16 -10.63
CA GLN A 15 17.00 10.55 -9.74
C GLN A 15 16.10 11.61 -10.40
N VAL A 16 16.69 12.62 -11.03
CA VAL A 16 15.93 13.64 -11.78
C VAL A 16 15.14 12.99 -12.92
N ALA A 17 15.75 12.09 -13.69
CA ALA A 17 15.06 11.38 -14.76
C ALA A 17 13.89 10.51 -14.27
N LEU A 18 14.00 9.92 -13.07
CA LEU A 18 12.90 9.18 -12.43
C LEU A 18 11.78 10.13 -12.00
N GLN A 19 12.10 11.27 -11.38
CA GLN A 19 11.10 12.27 -10.98
C GLN A 19 10.31 12.82 -12.18
N GLU A 20 11.00 13.17 -13.27
CA GLU A 20 10.37 13.57 -14.53
C GLU A 20 9.48 12.48 -15.13
N PHE A 21 9.88 11.21 -14.96
CA PHE A 21 9.07 10.07 -15.35
C PHE A 21 7.81 9.95 -14.49
N GLU A 22 7.93 10.00 -13.16
CA GLU A 22 6.80 9.87 -12.21
C GLU A 22 5.73 10.94 -12.40
N ALA A 23 6.13 12.18 -12.69
CA ALA A 23 5.22 13.30 -12.91
C ALA A 23 4.20 13.07 -14.05
N GLN A 24 4.41 12.06 -14.90
CA GLN A 24 3.49 11.69 -15.97
C GLN A 24 2.24 10.93 -15.48
N PHE A 25 2.25 10.39 -14.26
CA PHE A 25 1.26 9.44 -13.76
C PHE A 25 0.39 10.03 -12.66
N HIS A 26 -0.93 9.89 -12.84
CA HIS A 26 -1.95 10.37 -11.91
C HIS A 26 -2.93 9.24 -11.63
N TYR A 27 -3.45 9.21 -10.42
CA TYR A 27 -4.34 8.18 -9.91
C TYR A 27 -5.64 8.80 -9.40
N PRO A 28 -6.77 8.10 -9.48
CA PRO A 28 -8.05 8.62 -9.03
C PRO A 28 -8.11 8.74 -7.50
N LEU A 29 -8.65 9.86 -7.01
CA LEU A 29 -8.91 10.16 -5.59
C LEU A 29 -10.42 10.40 -5.37
N GLY A 30 -11.25 9.53 -5.93
CA GLY A 30 -12.70 9.69 -5.95
C GLY A 30 -13.20 10.50 -7.15
N GLU A 31 -14.42 11.03 -7.05
CA GLU A 31 -15.06 11.74 -8.17
C GLU A 31 -14.31 13.03 -8.54
N ASN A 32 -13.87 13.12 -9.79
CA ASN A 32 -13.23 14.30 -10.40
C ASN A 32 -11.96 14.82 -9.71
N LYS A 33 -11.32 14.03 -8.84
CA LYS A 33 -10.04 14.36 -8.21
C LYS A 33 -8.99 13.33 -8.60
N SER A 34 -7.76 13.78 -8.79
CA SER A 34 -6.60 12.89 -8.87
C SER A 34 -5.47 13.28 -7.93
N PHE A 35 -4.52 12.36 -7.81
CA PHE A 35 -3.26 12.58 -7.12
C PHE A 35 -2.09 11.99 -7.90
N SER A 36 -0.90 12.52 -7.65
CA SER A 36 0.37 11.96 -8.09
C SER A 36 1.17 11.44 -6.89
N ILE A 37 2.11 10.55 -7.16
CA ILE A 37 2.99 9.95 -6.15
C ILE A 37 4.43 10.38 -6.46
N SER A 38 5.17 10.72 -5.41
CA SER A 38 6.62 10.89 -5.47
C SER A 38 7.28 9.91 -4.51
N HIS A 39 8.23 9.11 -5.01
CA HIS A 39 9.05 8.22 -4.19
C HIS A 39 10.33 8.90 -3.65
N GLY A 40 10.51 10.20 -3.89
CA GLY A 40 11.65 10.97 -3.40
C GLY A 40 12.99 10.59 -4.06
N GLU A 41 14.08 10.77 -3.32
CA GLU A 41 15.45 10.53 -3.81
C GLU A 41 15.83 9.04 -3.85
N ASP A 42 15.21 8.23 -3.00
CA ASP A 42 15.40 6.78 -2.96
C ASP A 42 14.13 6.06 -3.40
N TYR A 43 14.02 5.91 -4.73
CA TYR A 43 12.88 5.25 -5.38
C TYR A 43 12.54 3.87 -4.82
N SER A 44 13.56 3.13 -4.36
CA SER A 44 13.40 1.76 -3.86
C SER A 44 12.97 1.69 -2.39
N ALA A 45 13.02 2.81 -1.65
CA ALA A 45 12.79 2.82 -0.21
C ALA A 45 11.36 2.40 0.16
N PHE A 46 10.36 2.73 -0.67
CA PHE A 46 8.99 2.28 -0.45
C PHE A 46 8.89 0.75 -0.47
N TYR A 47 9.50 0.10 -1.46
CA TYR A 47 9.54 -1.36 -1.57
C TYR A 47 10.36 -2.03 -0.47
N ARG A 48 11.49 -1.41 -0.07
CA ARG A 48 12.27 -1.86 1.09
C ARG A 48 11.48 -1.82 2.39
N SER A 49 10.61 -0.82 2.54
CA SER A 49 9.76 -0.72 3.73
C SER A 49 8.75 -1.87 3.85
N MET A 50 8.51 -2.62 2.78
CA MET A 50 7.61 -3.78 2.75
C MET A 50 8.34 -5.13 2.81
N GLY A 51 9.57 -5.20 2.28
CA GLY A 51 10.34 -6.45 2.17
C GLY A 51 11.59 -6.31 1.30
N VAL A 52 12.05 -7.40 0.67
CA VAL A 52 13.24 -7.37 -0.20
C VAL A 52 12.88 -6.76 -1.56
N PRO A 53 13.44 -5.61 -1.95
CA PRO A 53 13.01 -4.87 -3.13
C PRO A 53 13.62 -5.43 -4.42
N TYR A 54 12.88 -5.32 -5.52
CA TYR A 54 13.45 -5.32 -6.87
C TYR A 54 12.78 -4.21 -7.68
N CYS A 55 13.55 -3.21 -8.11
CA CYS A 55 13.05 -2.08 -8.89
C CYS A 55 13.72 -2.08 -10.26
N LEU A 56 13.01 -2.51 -11.29
CA LEU A 56 13.51 -2.50 -12.67
C LEU A 56 13.19 -1.18 -13.34
N ILE A 57 14.20 -0.56 -13.95
CA ILE A 57 14.08 0.68 -14.71
C ILE A 57 14.44 0.41 -16.17
N ALA A 58 13.54 0.76 -17.08
CA ALA A 58 13.78 0.76 -18.51
C ALA A 58 14.27 2.13 -18.97
N GLU A 59 15.40 2.15 -19.68
CA GLU A 59 16.06 3.36 -20.17
C GLU A 59 16.24 3.35 -21.68
N GLU A 60 16.12 4.54 -22.28
CA GLU A 60 16.54 4.79 -23.66
C GLU A 60 17.04 6.23 -23.80
N GLN A 61 18.21 6.41 -24.41
CA GLN A 61 18.83 7.73 -24.62
C GLN A 61 18.88 8.58 -23.33
N ASN A 62 19.31 7.97 -22.22
CA ASN A 62 19.39 8.58 -20.88
C ASN A 62 18.05 9.05 -20.29
N LYS A 63 16.92 8.63 -20.85
CA LYS A 63 15.59 8.87 -20.28
C LYS A 63 15.02 7.59 -19.69
N VAL A 64 14.31 7.72 -18.57
CA VAL A 64 13.48 6.65 -18.03
C VAL A 64 12.22 6.53 -18.88
N ILE A 65 11.95 5.33 -19.37
CA ILE A 65 10.80 5.04 -20.23
C ILE A 65 9.84 4.00 -19.64
N GLY A 66 10.21 3.36 -18.53
CA GLY A 66 9.33 2.48 -17.78
C GLY A 66 9.93 2.04 -16.47
N THR A 67 9.07 1.65 -15.54
CA THR A 67 9.43 1.05 -14.26
C THR A 67 8.61 -0.21 -14.03
N PHE A 68 9.17 -1.15 -13.28
CA PHE A 68 8.40 -2.24 -12.67
C PHE A 68 9.08 -2.64 -11.37
N CYS A 69 8.35 -2.51 -10.26
CA CYS A 69 8.92 -2.71 -8.94
C CYS A 69 8.18 -3.81 -8.18
N CYS A 70 8.88 -4.43 -7.24
CA CYS A 70 8.28 -5.39 -6.34
C CYS A 70 8.98 -5.48 -4.99
N ALA A 71 8.30 -6.09 -4.02
CA ALA A 71 8.85 -6.46 -2.73
C ALA A 71 8.54 -7.93 -2.43
N LEU A 72 9.57 -8.76 -2.21
CA LEU A 72 9.39 -10.09 -1.62
C LEU A 72 9.12 -9.96 -0.12
N ARG A 73 8.06 -10.59 0.36
CA ARG A 73 7.67 -10.55 1.77
C ARG A 73 6.98 -11.85 2.18
N GLN A 74 6.79 -12.02 3.49
CA GLN A 74 6.13 -13.21 4.05
C GLN A 74 4.65 -12.93 4.31
N ILE A 75 3.81 -13.90 3.98
CA ILE A 75 2.42 -13.99 4.41
C ILE A 75 2.29 -15.15 5.40
N HIS A 76 1.58 -14.93 6.50
CA HIS A 76 1.21 -16.00 7.41
C HIS A 76 -0.13 -16.59 6.98
N MET A 77 -0.13 -17.90 6.69
CA MET A 77 -1.30 -18.67 6.30
C MET A 77 -2.00 -19.23 7.53
N ARG A 78 -3.24 -18.82 7.80
CA ARG A 78 -4.00 -19.21 8.99
C ARG A 78 -4.50 -20.64 8.96
N ASP A 79 -4.93 -21.09 7.79
CA ASP A 79 -5.43 -22.44 7.57
C ASP A 79 -4.35 -23.51 7.81
N THR A 80 -3.11 -23.25 7.37
CA THR A 80 -2.00 -24.19 7.53
C THR A 80 -1.06 -23.87 8.68
N ASN A 81 -1.19 -22.69 9.29
CA ASN A 81 -0.26 -22.13 10.29
C ASN A 81 1.21 -22.15 9.77
N GLN A 82 1.41 -21.73 8.52
CA GLN A 82 2.73 -21.69 7.87
C GLN A 82 2.96 -20.32 7.23
N ASP A 83 4.23 -19.91 7.15
CA ASP A 83 4.61 -18.74 6.38
C ASP A 83 4.88 -19.14 4.92
N LYS A 84 4.41 -18.31 3.97
CA LYS A 84 4.71 -18.43 2.54
C LYS A 84 5.39 -17.18 2.03
N THR A 85 6.26 -17.35 1.04
CA THR A 85 6.90 -16.21 0.38
C THR A 85 6.03 -15.71 -0.75
N ILE A 86 5.71 -14.43 -0.71
CA ILE A 86 4.93 -13.76 -1.73
C ILE A 86 5.72 -12.59 -2.33
N VAL A 87 5.28 -12.12 -3.50
CA VAL A 87 5.77 -10.88 -4.08
C VAL A 87 4.63 -9.88 -4.24
N TYR A 88 4.78 -8.69 -3.65
CA TYR A 88 3.93 -7.55 -3.97
C TYR A 88 4.49 -6.84 -5.19
N LEU A 89 3.74 -6.83 -6.29
CA LEU A 89 4.06 -6.17 -7.53
C LEU A 89 3.41 -4.78 -7.56
N GLY A 90 4.19 -3.77 -7.93
CA GLY A 90 3.73 -2.40 -8.00
C GLY A 90 4.48 -1.58 -9.04
N ASP A 91 4.02 -0.35 -9.23
CA ASP A 91 4.70 0.65 -10.05
C ASP A 91 5.07 0.16 -11.46
N LEU A 92 4.20 -0.64 -12.08
CA LEU A 92 4.36 -1.02 -13.49
C LEU A 92 3.91 0.13 -14.38
N LYS A 93 4.85 0.98 -14.76
CA LYS A 93 4.60 2.20 -15.52
C LYS A 93 5.38 2.21 -16.84
N VAL A 94 4.80 2.82 -17.87
CA VAL A 94 5.44 3.07 -19.15
C VAL A 94 5.16 4.50 -19.57
N SER A 95 6.19 5.22 -20.03
CA SER A 95 6.07 6.63 -20.38
C SER A 95 5.03 6.84 -21.48
N LYS A 96 4.38 8.01 -21.50
CA LYS A 96 3.29 8.30 -22.47
C LYS A 96 3.74 8.09 -23.92
N GLN A 97 4.99 8.46 -24.23
CA GLN A 97 5.60 8.33 -25.56
C GLN A 97 5.92 6.88 -25.96
N LYS A 98 5.99 5.95 -25.00
CA LYS A 98 6.30 4.53 -25.23
C LYS A 98 5.12 3.60 -24.95
N GLN A 99 3.92 4.14 -24.76
CA GLN A 99 2.71 3.34 -24.71
C GLN A 99 2.55 2.53 -26.00
N ARG A 100 2.02 1.31 -25.90
CA ARG A 100 1.85 0.36 -27.03
C ARG A 100 3.16 -0.12 -27.68
N THR A 101 4.28 0.00 -26.98
CA THR A 101 5.55 -0.64 -27.35
C THR A 101 5.81 -1.89 -26.50
N THR A 102 6.94 -2.58 -26.74
CA THR A 102 7.33 -3.78 -25.99
C THR A 102 7.92 -3.50 -24.61
N VAL A 103 8.07 -2.23 -24.19
CA VAL A 103 8.68 -1.83 -22.90
C VAL A 103 8.00 -2.55 -21.73
N TYR A 104 6.66 -2.54 -21.70
CA TYR A 104 5.86 -3.24 -20.69
C TYR A 104 6.24 -4.74 -20.61
N TYR A 105 6.20 -5.42 -21.76
CA TYR A 105 6.42 -6.86 -21.82
C TYR A 105 7.84 -7.21 -21.37
N ARG A 106 8.84 -6.46 -21.82
CA ARG A 106 10.24 -6.71 -21.47
C ARG A 106 10.52 -6.47 -19.98
N LEU A 107 9.90 -5.45 -19.37
CA LEU A 107 9.99 -5.25 -17.92
C LEU A 107 9.36 -6.44 -17.18
N ALA A 108 8.17 -6.86 -17.60
CA ALA A 108 7.45 -7.97 -16.98
C ALA A 108 8.21 -9.29 -17.11
N GLU A 109 8.71 -9.62 -18.31
CA GLU A 109 9.51 -10.81 -18.58
C GLU A 109 10.76 -10.88 -17.69
N VAL A 110 11.52 -9.78 -17.58
CA VAL A 110 12.70 -9.71 -16.71
C VAL A 110 12.32 -9.86 -15.24
N MET A 111 11.26 -9.17 -14.80
CA MET A 111 10.79 -9.24 -13.41
C MET A 111 10.38 -10.66 -13.03
N PHE A 112 9.51 -11.30 -13.82
CA PHE A 112 9.03 -12.64 -13.53
C PHE A 112 10.16 -13.67 -13.59
N LYS A 113 11.12 -13.54 -14.51
CA LYS A 113 12.32 -14.38 -14.52
C LYS A 113 13.15 -14.23 -13.24
N MET A 114 13.27 -13.02 -12.70
CA MET A 114 14.06 -12.77 -11.48
C MET A 114 13.42 -13.34 -10.21
N ILE A 115 12.10 -13.35 -10.14
CA ILE A 115 11.36 -13.73 -8.92
C ILE A 115 10.80 -15.16 -8.98
N HIS A 116 10.80 -15.82 -10.13
CA HIS A 116 10.13 -17.12 -10.34
C HIS A 116 10.48 -18.17 -9.29
N GLU A 117 11.75 -18.31 -8.92
CA GLU A 117 12.23 -19.31 -7.94
C GLU A 117 12.20 -18.79 -6.49
N LYS A 118 11.75 -17.55 -6.27
CA LYS A 118 11.82 -16.86 -4.97
C LYS A 118 10.47 -16.70 -4.29
N THR A 119 9.38 -17.03 -4.96
CA THR A 119 8.03 -16.70 -4.51
C THR A 119 7.05 -17.80 -4.87
N ASP A 120 6.12 -18.08 -3.96
CA ASP A 120 5.03 -19.02 -4.19
C ASP A 120 3.93 -18.40 -5.05
N THR A 121 3.73 -17.09 -4.90
CA THR A 121 2.66 -16.33 -5.55
C THR A 121 3.02 -14.85 -5.67
N ALA A 122 2.32 -14.17 -6.55
CA ALA A 122 2.42 -12.74 -6.78
C ALA A 122 1.06 -12.09 -6.57
N ILE A 123 1.09 -10.91 -5.96
CA ILE A 123 -0.09 -10.08 -5.73
C ILE A 123 0.16 -8.65 -6.20
N ALA A 124 -0.90 -7.94 -6.60
CA ALA A 124 -0.83 -6.55 -7.03
C ALA A 124 -2.09 -5.80 -6.62
N MET A 125 -1.93 -4.60 -6.06
CA MET A 125 -3.05 -3.70 -5.79
C MET A 125 -3.20 -2.72 -6.95
N VAL A 126 -4.42 -2.57 -7.47
CA VAL A 126 -4.69 -1.65 -8.57
C VAL A 126 -5.88 -0.75 -8.22
N MET A 127 -5.66 0.56 -8.21
CA MET A 127 -6.73 1.55 -8.03
C MET A 127 -7.80 1.37 -9.11
N ASP A 128 -9.06 1.40 -8.71
CA ASP A 128 -10.16 1.33 -9.67
C ASP A 128 -10.26 2.64 -10.47
N GLY A 129 -10.77 2.55 -11.69
CA GLY A 129 -10.73 3.66 -12.66
C GLY A 129 -9.44 3.74 -13.48
N THR A 130 -8.46 2.86 -13.21
CA THR A 130 -7.33 2.65 -14.11
C THR A 130 -7.80 2.03 -15.44
N ARG A 131 -7.17 2.43 -16.56
CA ARG A 131 -7.63 2.07 -17.92
C ARG A 131 -7.53 0.58 -18.26
N LYS A 132 -6.61 -0.14 -17.62
CA LYS A 132 -6.35 -1.55 -17.86
C LYS A 132 -6.09 -2.25 -16.54
N THR A 133 -6.68 -3.41 -16.37
CA THR A 133 -6.54 -4.24 -15.17
C THR A 133 -5.68 -5.47 -15.45
N PRO A 134 -4.99 -6.04 -14.42
CA PRO A 134 -4.10 -7.19 -14.58
C PRO A 134 -4.70 -8.38 -15.34
N ASP A 135 -5.97 -8.70 -15.10
CA ASP A 135 -6.70 -9.79 -15.76
C ASP A 135 -6.81 -9.62 -17.29
N GLN A 136 -6.74 -8.38 -17.80
CA GLN A 136 -6.87 -8.09 -19.23
C GLN A 136 -5.58 -8.28 -20.03
N TYR A 137 -4.41 -8.13 -19.39
CA TYR A 137 -3.11 -8.11 -20.06
C TYR A 137 -2.16 -9.22 -19.63
N THR A 138 -2.48 -9.98 -18.59
CA THR A 138 -1.72 -11.15 -18.14
C THR A 138 -2.23 -12.45 -18.80
N GLY A 139 -1.60 -13.60 -18.49
CA GLY A 139 -1.95 -14.91 -19.06
C GLY A 139 -1.57 -15.10 -20.53
N LYS A 140 -0.74 -14.21 -21.07
CA LYS A 140 -0.28 -14.19 -22.46
C LYS A 140 1.23 -14.01 -22.47
N LEU A 141 1.87 -14.50 -23.53
CA LEU A 141 3.32 -14.33 -23.74
C LEU A 141 4.17 -14.81 -22.54
N GLY A 142 3.74 -15.87 -21.86
CA GLY A 142 4.47 -16.42 -20.69
C GLY A 142 4.32 -15.63 -19.38
N LEU A 143 3.52 -14.57 -19.34
CA LEU A 143 3.18 -13.90 -18.09
C LEU A 143 2.13 -14.73 -17.31
N PRO A 144 2.31 -14.95 -16.00
CA PRO A 144 1.30 -15.62 -15.17
C PRO A 144 -0.03 -14.90 -15.25
N GLN A 145 -1.15 -15.62 -15.36
CA GLN A 145 -2.48 -15.01 -15.34
C GLN A 145 -2.78 -14.45 -13.93
N PHE A 146 -3.31 -13.23 -13.87
CA PHE A 146 -3.82 -12.63 -12.64
C PHE A 146 -5.35 -12.62 -12.64
N HIS A 147 -5.93 -12.87 -11.48
CA HIS A 147 -7.35 -12.85 -11.21
C HIS A 147 -7.63 -11.90 -10.06
N LYS A 148 -8.86 -11.35 -10.00
CA LYS A 148 -9.32 -10.51 -8.91
C LYS A 148 -9.51 -11.38 -7.66
N LEU A 149 -8.98 -10.94 -6.52
CA LEU A 149 -9.21 -11.58 -5.23
C LEU A 149 -10.33 -10.87 -4.46
N ASN A 150 -10.05 -9.66 -4.00
CA ASN A 150 -10.98 -8.85 -3.23
C ASN A 150 -10.84 -7.37 -3.55
N ARG A 151 -11.90 -6.63 -3.24
CA ARG A 151 -11.98 -5.19 -3.37
C ARG A 151 -11.70 -4.54 -2.02
N HIS A 152 -10.96 -3.45 -2.05
CA HIS A 152 -10.63 -2.63 -0.89
C HIS A 152 -11.18 -1.23 -1.05
N VAL A 153 -11.61 -0.67 0.07
CA VAL A 153 -12.01 0.74 0.20
C VAL A 153 -10.89 1.48 0.91
N ILE A 154 -10.46 2.58 0.33
CA ILE A 154 -9.42 3.46 0.87
C ILE A 154 -10.11 4.77 1.28
N LEU A 155 -10.09 5.05 2.57
CA LEU A 155 -10.68 6.22 3.17
C LEU A 155 -9.59 7.22 3.55
N ARG A 156 -9.83 8.50 3.28
CA ARG A 156 -9.05 9.61 3.82
C ARG A 156 -9.96 10.42 4.72
N ILE A 157 -9.86 10.18 6.01
CA ILE A 157 -10.78 10.71 7.03
C ILE A 157 -10.18 11.97 7.64
N ASN A 158 -10.95 13.06 7.73
CA ASN A 158 -10.50 14.30 8.36
C ASN A 158 -10.32 14.09 9.88
N THR A 159 -9.21 14.59 10.42
CA THR A 159 -8.92 14.54 11.86
C THR A 159 -9.70 15.57 12.69
N ASP A 160 -10.45 16.47 12.06
CA ASP A 160 -11.40 17.38 12.70
C ASP A 160 -12.55 16.59 13.33
N THR A 161 -12.26 16.03 14.50
CA THR A 161 -13.19 15.32 15.38
C THR A 161 -13.42 16.14 16.63
N ASN A 162 -14.55 15.93 17.29
CA ASN A 162 -14.80 16.50 18.61
C ASN A 162 -13.77 15.92 19.58
N ASP A 163 -13.22 16.76 20.46
CA ASP A 163 -12.31 16.31 21.52
C ASP A 163 -13.10 15.48 22.54
N ILE A 164 -13.12 14.17 22.31
CA ILE A 164 -13.73 13.17 23.17
C ILE A 164 -12.60 12.31 23.71
N ASP A 165 -12.61 12.06 25.01
CA ASP A 165 -11.69 11.12 25.63
C ASP A 165 -12.10 9.70 25.24
N PHE A 166 -11.19 8.98 24.58
CA PHE A 166 -11.44 7.62 24.11
C PHE A 166 -10.66 6.62 24.97
N PRO A 167 -11.29 5.53 25.42
CA PRO A 167 -10.67 4.53 26.27
C PRO A 167 -9.72 3.62 25.49
N VAL A 168 -8.65 4.19 24.94
CA VAL A 168 -7.56 3.45 24.29
C VAL A 168 -6.26 3.60 25.08
N THR A 169 -5.29 2.76 24.77
CA THR A 169 -3.95 2.83 25.38
C THR A 169 -2.90 2.71 24.29
N SER A 170 -1.89 3.57 24.37
CA SER A 170 -0.67 3.43 23.57
C SER A 170 0.19 2.33 24.16
N VAL A 171 0.64 1.40 23.31
CA VAL A 171 1.46 0.26 23.72
C VAL A 171 2.74 0.20 22.90
N ASP A 172 3.71 -0.59 23.36
CA ASP A 172 4.92 -0.86 22.57
C ASP A 172 4.62 -1.74 21.33
N CYS A 173 5.61 -1.84 20.44
CA CYS A 173 5.48 -2.55 19.19
C CYS A 173 5.23 -4.05 19.38
N ASP A 174 5.86 -4.66 20.38
CA ASP A 174 5.77 -6.11 20.61
C ASP A 174 4.38 -6.49 21.12
N VAL A 175 3.83 -5.71 22.05
CA VAL A 175 2.48 -5.88 22.58
C VAL A 175 1.44 -5.62 21.48
N GLY A 176 1.56 -4.50 20.76
CA GLY A 176 0.61 -4.15 19.68
C GLY A 176 0.59 -5.19 18.56
N SER A 177 1.77 -5.58 18.07
CA SER A 177 1.88 -6.61 17.03
C SER A 177 1.41 -7.99 17.51
N GLY A 178 1.64 -8.33 18.78
CA GLY A 178 1.11 -9.55 19.40
C GLY A 178 -0.42 -9.58 19.42
N ILE A 179 -1.05 -8.47 19.81
CA ILE A 179 -2.53 -8.36 19.84
C ILE A 179 -3.09 -8.44 18.42
N TYR A 180 -2.53 -7.70 17.46
CA TYR A 180 -2.92 -7.79 16.05
C TYR A 180 -2.88 -9.24 15.55
N ARG A 181 -1.74 -9.92 15.78
CA ARG A 181 -1.58 -11.34 15.43
C ARG A 181 -2.53 -12.26 16.19
N SER A 182 -3.00 -11.94 17.40
CA SER A 182 -4.01 -12.79 18.06
C SER A 182 -5.42 -12.58 17.51
N MET A 183 -5.69 -11.41 16.93
CA MET A 183 -7.03 -11.02 16.47
C MET A 183 -7.29 -11.32 14.99
N CYS A 184 -6.26 -11.41 14.15
CA CYS A 184 -6.44 -11.73 12.73
C CYS A 184 -7.00 -13.15 12.56
N ASN A 185 -8.23 -13.30 12.09
CA ASN A 185 -8.79 -14.62 11.76
C ASN A 185 -8.37 -15.09 10.35
N GLU A 186 -7.94 -14.16 9.50
CA GLU A 186 -7.53 -14.39 8.11
C GLU A 186 -6.01 -14.37 7.96
N ASN A 187 -5.54 -14.75 6.77
CA ASN A 187 -4.14 -14.60 6.37
C ASN A 187 -3.69 -13.14 6.51
N TYR A 188 -2.47 -12.93 7.02
CA TYR A 188 -1.93 -11.58 7.21
C TYR A 188 -0.49 -11.47 6.74
N LEU A 189 -0.14 -10.28 6.27
CA LEU A 189 1.23 -9.97 5.88
C LEU A 189 2.10 -9.79 7.13
N GLN A 190 3.25 -10.47 7.15
CA GLN A 190 4.23 -10.27 8.21
C GLN A 190 4.77 -8.83 8.16
N PHE A 191 5.12 -8.32 9.34
CA PHE A 191 5.69 -6.98 9.50
C PHE A 191 7.07 -6.90 8.84
N SER A 192 7.37 -5.76 8.21
CA SER A 192 8.74 -5.44 7.84
C SER A 192 9.59 -5.21 9.09
N THR A 193 10.83 -5.67 9.06
CA THR A 193 11.82 -5.44 10.13
C THR A 193 12.40 -4.03 10.09
N GLU A 194 12.21 -3.29 8.99
CA GLU A 194 12.77 -1.96 8.78
C GLU A 194 11.70 -0.87 8.91
N ASN A 195 11.76 -0.09 9.99
CA ASN A 195 10.91 1.10 10.14
C ASN A 195 11.54 2.33 9.44
N ILE A 196 11.60 2.28 8.11
CA ILE A 196 12.24 3.33 7.29
C ILE A 196 11.26 4.29 6.62
N ARG A 197 9.95 3.99 6.67
CA ARG A 197 8.91 4.77 5.96
C ARG A 197 8.35 5.96 6.72
N SER A 198 8.27 5.85 8.05
CA SER A 198 7.57 6.81 8.88
C SER A 198 8.52 7.91 9.38
N ASN A 199 8.07 9.15 9.28
CA ASN A 199 8.71 10.29 9.90
C ASN A 199 8.43 10.36 11.41
N ILE A 200 7.20 10.02 11.85
CA ILE A 200 6.90 9.82 13.27
C ILE A 200 7.45 8.49 13.79
N ASN A 201 7.59 8.37 15.11
CA ASN A 201 7.72 7.05 15.73
C ASN A 201 6.34 6.37 15.68
N PRO A 202 6.17 5.21 15.03
CA PRO A 202 4.88 4.56 14.93
C PRO A 202 4.26 4.28 16.31
N ILE A 203 2.96 4.51 16.41
CA ILE A 203 2.21 4.42 17.67
C ILE A 203 1.21 3.28 17.56
N TRP A 204 1.36 2.26 18.40
CA TRP A 204 0.34 1.21 18.52
C TRP A 204 -0.74 1.65 19.49
N ILE A 205 -1.99 1.59 19.04
CA ILE A 205 -3.17 1.95 19.82
C ILE A 205 -4.03 0.69 19.97
N VAL A 206 -4.48 0.43 21.19
CA VAL A 206 -5.32 -0.73 21.53
C VAL A 206 -6.51 -0.24 22.36
N SER A 207 -7.71 -0.76 22.09
CA SER A 207 -8.88 -0.51 22.95
C SER A 207 -8.68 -1.11 24.35
N ARG A 208 -9.28 -0.54 25.40
CA ARG A 208 -9.14 -1.05 26.78
C ARG A 208 -9.50 -2.53 26.93
N ASP A 209 -10.51 -2.98 26.20
CA ASP A 209 -10.98 -4.38 26.19
C ASP A 209 -10.18 -5.29 25.25
N LYS A 210 -9.17 -4.75 24.54
CA LYS A 210 -8.36 -5.43 23.52
C LYS A 210 -9.18 -6.02 22.37
N ASN A 211 -10.38 -5.48 22.12
CA ASN A 211 -11.22 -5.84 20.99
C ASN A 211 -10.96 -4.99 19.74
N ALA A 212 -10.00 -4.07 19.77
CA ALA A 212 -9.48 -3.40 18.59
C ALA A 212 -7.99 -3.05 18.76
N CYS A 213 -7.24 -3.12 17.67
CA CYS A 213 -5.84 -2.72 17.62
C CYS A 213 -5.52 -2.06 16.26
N GLY A 214 -4.57 -1.13 16.25
CA GLY A 214 -4.06 -0.50 15.04
C GLY A 214 -2.73 0.20 15.29
N LYS A 215 -1.99 0.47 14.22
CA LYS A 215 -0.69 1.13 14.23
C LYS A 215 -0.78 2.42 13.42
N LEU A 216 -0.58 3.55 14.09
CA LEU A 216 -0.46 4.84 13.46
C LEU A 216 0.97 5.03 12.94
N GLU A 217 1.11 5.30 11.65
CA GLU A 217 2.39 5.58 10.99
C GLU A 217 2.19 6.56 9.82
N ASP A 218 3.24 6.88 9.09
CA ASP A 218 3.19 7.67 7.86
C ASP A 218 4.15 7.10 6.80
N THR A 219 4.13 7.66 5.60
CA THR A 219 5.03 7.27 4.50
C THR A 219 5.97 8.37 4.04
N GLU A 220 6.06 9.51 4.74
CA GLU A 220 6.71 10.74 4.26
C GLU A 220 8.18 10.54 3.85
N LYS A 221 8.88 9.58 4.46
CA LYS A 221 10.29 9.29 4.13
C LYS A 221 10.48 8.55 2.82
N VAL A 222 9.45 7.89 2.30
CA VAL A 222 9.58 6.95 1.17
C VAL A 222 8.52 7.11 0.07
N LYS A 223 7.40 7.77 0.39
CA LYS A 223 6.28 7.98 -0.55
C LYS A 223 5.43 9.17 -0.10
N ARG A 224 5.28 10.15 -0.98
CA ARG A 224 4.48 11.36 -0.77
C ARG A 224 3.41 11.47 -1.84
N LEU A 225 2.24 11.98 -1.48
CA LEU A 225 1.08 12.09 -2.36
C LEU A 225 0.74 13.57 -2.57
N PHE A 226 0.49 13.99 -3.81
CA PHE A 226 0.18 15.38 -4.15
C PHE A 226 -1.11 15.45 -4.96
N SER A 227 -2.02 16.36 -4.63
CA SER A 227 -3.21 16.63 -5.41
C SER A 227 -2.90 17.42 -6.69
N ASP A 228 -3.92 17.58 -7.53
CA ASP A 228 -3.82 18.30 -8.81
C ASP A 228 -3.42 19.79 -8.67
N ASP A 229 -3.66 20.40 -7.50
CA ASP A 229 -3.23 21.77 -7.18
C ASP A 229 -1.79 21.84 -6.62
N GLY A 230 -1.10 20.71 -6.53
CA GLY A 230 0.26 20.59 -6.00
C GLY A 230 0.35 20.58 -4.48
N SER A 231 -0.77 20.69 -3.75
CA SER A 231 -0.75 20.53 -2.30
C SER A 231 -0.48 19.07 -1.91
N GLU A 232 0.27 18.86 -0.84
CA GLU A 232 0.55 17.52 -0.35
C GLU A 232 -0.67 16.97 0.40
N LEU A 233 -1.07 15.76 0.05
CA LEU A 233 -2.13 15.01 0.71
C LEU A 233 -1.63 14.37 2.02
N ARG A 234 -0.91 15.17 2.82
CA ARG A 234 -0.28 14.77 4.06
C ARG A 234 -1.31 14.14 4.99
N SER A 235 -1.07 12.91 5.40
CA SER A 235 -2.00 12.11 6.20
C SER A 235 -1.22 11.10 7.03
N ALA A 236 -1.70 10.79 8.23
CA ALA A 236 -1.27 9.59 8.94
C ALA A 236 -1.92 8.36 8.30
N HIS A 237 -1.46 7.17 8.63
CA HIS A 237 -1.97 5.89 8.16
C HIS A 237 -2.32 5.02 9.36
N LEU A 238 -3.56 4.52 9.42
CA LEU A 238 -3.95 3.49 10.36
C LEU A 238 -3.71 2.13 9.71
N SER A 239 -2.51 1.59 9.92
CA SER A 239 -2.09 0.27 9.46
C SER A 239 -2.44 -0.80 10.51
N HIS A 240 -2.49 -2.06 10.09
CA HIS A 240 -2.73 -3.21 10.96
C HIS A 240 -3.98 -3.04 11.84
N PHE A 241 -5.01 -2.42 11.27
CA PHE A 241 -6.28 -2.22 11.94
C PHE A 241 -7.04 -3.54 11.98
N VAL A 242 -7.48 -3.94 13.17
CA VAL A 242 -8.30 -5.12 13.39
C VAL A 242 -9.25 -4.85 14.55
N PHE A 243 -10.45 -5.40 14.48
CA PHE A 243 -11.49 -5.20 15.48
C PHE A 243 -12.40 -6.42 15.59
N ALA A 244 -12.89 -6.70 16.79
CA ALA A 244 -13.84 -7.79 17.07
C ALA A 244 -15.30 -7.31 16.98
N ASN A 245 -15.56 -6.01 17.19
CA ASN A 245 -16.89 -5.43 17.13
C ASN A 245 -16.85 -3.95 16.72
N ILE A 246 -18.01 -3.44 16.29
CA ILE A 246 -18.18 -2.07 15.76
C ILE A 246 -17.86 -0.99 16.81
N HIS A 247 -18.18 -1.25 18.08
CA HIS A 247 -17.93 -0.29 19.15
C HIS A 247 -16.42 -0.09 19.39
N ALA A 248 -15.66 -1.17 19.50
CA ALA A 248 -14.21 -1.11 19.67
C ALA A 248 -13.53 -0.46 18.44
N ALA A 249 -14.06 -0.74 17.24
CA ALA A 249 -13.61 -0.08 16.00
C ALA A 249 -13.82 1.44 16.04
N TYR A 250 -14.99 1.90 16.49
CA TYR A 250 -15.28 3.33 16.64
C TYR A 250 -14.32 4.01 17.62
N GLU A 251 -14.13 3.44 18.81
CA GLU A 251 -13.26 4.01 19.84
C GLU A 251 -11.81 4.12 19.35
N LEU A 252 -11.32 3.07 18.69
CA LEU A 252 -9.96 3.07 18.15
C LEU A 252 -9.81 4.06 17.02
N LEU A 253 -10.74 4.10 16.07
CA LEU A 253 -10.68 5.02 14.94
C LEU A 253 -10.73 6.48 15.39
N ALA A 254 -11.60 6.80 16.34
CA ALA A 254 -11.70 8.16 16.87
C ALA A 254 -10.45 8.57 17.65
N ALA A 255 -9.87 7.65 18.43
CA ALA A 255 -8.59 7.90 19.09
C ALA A 255 -7.42 8.04 18.10
N ALA A 256 -7.41 7.27 17.02
CA ALA A 256 -6.41 7.38 15.95
C ALA A 256 -6.51 8.73 15.24
N LEU A 257 -7.73 9.23 14.96
CA LEU A 257 -7.96 10.56 14.40
C LEU A 257 -7.46 11.68 15.32
N HIS A 258 -7.78 11.60 16.61
CA HIS A 258 -7.29 12.55 17.60
C HIS A 258 -5.75 12.51 17.71
N THR A 259 -5.16 11.32 17.78
CA THR A 259 -3.70 11.15 17.83
C THR A 259 -3.02 11.67 16.57
N SER A 260 -3.64 11.48 15.40
CA SER A 260 -3.16 12.03 14.12
C SER A 260 -3.13 13.56 14.13
N LYS A 261 -4.21 14.19 14.63
CA LYS A 261 -4.29 15.64 14.81
C LYS A 261 -3.18 16.18 15.70
N LEU A 262 -2.93 15.53 16.85
CA LEU A 262 -1.87 15.90 17.78
C LEU A 262 -0.47 15.77 17.16
N ASN A 263 -0.28 14.86 16.21
CA ASN A 263 0.97 14.71 15.45
C ASN A 263 1.02 15.59 14.19
N GLY A 264 0.07 16.51 14.01
CA GLY A 264 0.06 17.49 12.93
C GLY A 264 -0.38 16.95 11.57
N PHE A 265 -1.05 15.79 11.54
CA PHE A 265 -1.66 15.27 10.32
C PHE A 265 -3.11 15.76 10.20
N PRO A 266 -3.51 16.35 9.05
CA PRO A 266 -4.89 16.83 8.86
C PRO A 266 -5.87 15.70 8.52
N CYS A 267 -5.38 14.53 8.13
CA CYS A 267 -6.19 13.39 7.73
C CYS A 267 -5.55 12.06 8.17
N LEU A 268 -6.38 11.02 8.21
CA LEU A 268 -6.01 9.63 8.46
C LEU A 268 -6.42 8.77 7.27
N PHE A 269 -5.46 8.06 6.68
CA PHE A 269 -5.69 7.02 5.69
C PHE A 269 -6.02 5.69 6.36
N LEU A 270 -7.10 5.07 5.94
CA LEU A 270 -7.52 3.73 6.36
C LEU A 270 -7.87 2.91 5.12
N CYS A 271 -7.41 1.66 5.06
CA CYS A 271 -7.81 0.70 4.04
C CYS A 271 -8.62 -0.37 4.76
N LEU A 272 -9.71 -0.79 4.14
CA LEU A 272 -10.58 -1.86 4.60
C LEU A 272 -10.89 -2.76 3.41
N THR A 273 -11.12 -4.04 3.65
CA THR A 273 -11.85 -4.86 2.68
C THR A 273 -13.27 -4.31 2.50
N GLU A 274 -13.91 -4.60 1.36
CA GLU A 274 -15.30 -4.17 1.13
C GLU A 274 -16.27 -4.69 2.21
N GLN A 275 -16.02 -5.90 2.75
CA GLN A 275 -16.79 -6.47 3.85
C GLN A 275 -16.64 -5.65 5.15
N GLU A 276 -15.42 -5.32 5.55
CA GLU A 276 -15.15 -4.51 6.74
C GLU A 276 -15.70 -3.08 6.59
N TYR A 277 -15.59 -2.49 5.39
CA TYR A 277 -16.19 -1.18 5.10
C TYR A 277 -17.71 -1.20 5.31
N ASN A 278 -18.40 -2.20 4.75
CA ASN A 278 -19.85 -2.34 4.92
C ASN A 278 -20.25 -2.54 6.40
N GLN A 279 -19.46 -3.30 7.16
CA GLN A 279 -19.68 -3.49 8.59
C GLN A 279 -19.49 -2.20 9.39
N LEU A 280 -18.50 -1.38 9.02
CA LEU A 280 -18.15 -0.13 9.70
C LEU A 280 -18.88 1.09 9.14
N LEU A 281 -19.72 0.95 8.11
CA LEU A 281 -20.40 2.06 7.47
C LEU A 281 -21.14 2.99 8.45
N PRO A 282 -21.85 2.50 9.50
CA PRO A 282 -22.47 3.37 10.50
C PRO A 282 -21.46 4.24 11.27
N VAL A 283 -20.28 3.70 11.53
CA VAL A 283 -19.17 4.40 12.21
C VAL A 283 -18.51 5.38 11.26
N ILE A 284 -18.19 4.96 10.04
CA ILE A 284 -17.51 5.79 9.03
C ILE A 284 -18.36 7.02 8.66
N ASN A 285 -19.68 6.87 8.57
CA ASN A 285 -20.60 7.98 8.27
C ASN A 285 -20.68 9.03 9.38
N SER A 286 -20.11 8.79 10.55
CA SER A 286 -19.97 9.82 11.59
C SER A 286 -18.80 10.78 11.35
N PHE A 287 -17.93 10.50 10.37
CA PHE A 287 -16.78 11.31 10.02
C PHE A 287 -16.91 11.93 8.63
N LYS A 288 -16.16 13.00 8.39
CA LYS A 288 -15.96 13.55 7.05
C LYS A 288 -14.80 12.83 6.37
N TYR A 289 -15.01 12.24 5.20
CA TYR A 289 -13.98 11.50 4.49
C TYR A 289 -14.07 11.67 2.96
N ASP A 290 -12.92 11.54 2.29
CA ASP A 290 -12.85 11.20 0.87
C ASP A 290 -12.69 9.68 0.72
N MET A 291 -13.16 9.12 -0.40
CA MET A 291 -13.13 7.68 -0.67
C MET A 291 -12.56 7.39 -2.05
N ALA A 292 -11.69 6.38 -2.12
CA ALA A 292 -11.30 5.70 -3.34
C ALA A 292 -11.40 4.18 -3.14
N THR A 293 -11.28 3.41 -4.22
CA THR A 293 -11.32 1.96 -4.15
C THR A 293 -10.19 1.36 -4.97
N ALA A 294 -9.76 0.18 -4.57
CA ALA A 294 -8.74 -0.59 -5.25
C ALA A 294 -9.14 -2.07 -5.28
N THR A 295 -8.60 -2.80 -6.24
CA THR A 295 -8.81 -4.23 -6.36
C THR A 295 -7.47 -4.94 -6.20
N LEU A 296 -7.42 -5.94 -5.31
CA LEU A 296 -6.30 -6.85 -5.17
C LEU A 296 -6.39 -7.95 -6.23
N TYR A 297 -5.26 -8.21 -6.88
CA TYR A 297 -5.11 -9.29 -7.85
C TYR A 297 -4.06 -10.28 -7.38
N SER A 298 -4.20 -11.55 -7.77
CA SER A 298 -3.18 -12.57 -7.58
C SER A 298 -3.10 -13.53 -8.77
N ASN A 299 -1.96 -14.18 -8.92
CA ASN A 299 -1.79 -15.32 -9.81
C ASN A 299 -2.11 -16.69 -9.18
N GLN A 300 -2.63 -16.71 -7.95
CA GLN A 300 -3.04 -17.92 -7.24
C GLN A 300 -4.37 -17.71 -6.52
N ASP A 301 -5.25 -18.71 -6.59
CA ASP A 301 -6.60 -18.63 -6.02
C ASP A 301 -6.64 -18.97 -4.52
N TYR A 302 -5.60 -19.60 -3.95
CA TYR A 302 -5.60 -19.97 -2.53
C TYR A 302 -5.47 -18.77 -1.57
N LEU A 303 -5.23 -17.56 -2.11
CA LEU A 303 -5.21 -16.31 -1.35
C LEU A 303 -6.59 -15.65 -1.21
N ASN A 304 -7.67 -16.32 -1.64
CA ASN A 304 -9.04 -15.78 -1.69
C ASN A 304 -9.70 -15.50 -0.33
N SER A 305 -8.91 -15.49 0.74
CA SER A 305 -9.32 -15.27 2.13
C SER A 305 -8.95 -13.86 2.56
N GLY A 306 -9.87 -12.90 2.40
CA GLY A 306 -9.92 -11.64 3.16
C GLY A 306 -8.62 -10.83 3.33
N LEU A 307 -7.60 -10.99 2.46
CA LEU A 307 -6.27 -10.46 2.73
C LEU A 307 -6.34 -8.94 2.87
N HIS A 308 -6.00 -8.47 4.07
CA HIS A 308 -6.00 -7.06 4.40
C HIS A 308 -4.68 -6.40 3.94
N PHE A 309 -4.80 -5.23 3.32
CA PHE A 309 -3.66 -4.41 2.91
C PHE A 309 -3.66 -3.09 3.68
N ASN A 310 -2.47 -2.62 4.04
CA ASN A 310 -2.31 -1.35 4.75
C ASN A 310 -2.17 -0.21 3.74
N THR A 311 -2.79 0.96 4.00
CA THR A 311 -2.59 2.15 3.13
C THR A 311 -1.13 2.59 3.07
N ALA A 312 -0.35 2.35 4.13
CA ALA A 312 1.09 2.61 4.13
C ALA A 312 1.87 1.73 3.12
N GLU A 313 1.23 0.72 2.52
CA GLU A 313 1.80 -0.26 1.60
C GLU A 313 1.15 -0.24 0.20
N ILE A 314 0.18 0.67 -0.05
CA ILE A 314 -0.53 0.83 -1.34
C ILE A 314 0.00 2.05 -2.09
#